data_AF-A0A126RE89-F1
#
_entry.id   AF-A0A126RE89-F1
#
_cell.length_a   1.000
_cell.length_b   1.000
_cell.length_c   1.000
_cell.angle_alpha   90.00
_cell.angle_beta   90.00
_cell.angle_gamma   90.00
#
_symmetry.space_group_name_H-M   'P 1'
#
loop_
_entity.id
_entity.type
_entity.pdbx_description
1 polymer ?
#
loop_
_entity_poly.entity_id
_entity_poly.type
_entity_poly.pdbx_seq_one_letter_code
_entity_poly.pdbx_strand_id
1 'polypeptide(L)' 'MQVESQTDHIAMLALMMVGVLIKRLDDVGQLDDATKHHLHKLASAVRIHAENAGHADLHILFDNIDRALGTESETAAG' A
#
# COMPACT_ATOMS: atom_id res chain seq x y z
N MET A 1 -25.81 -13.32 0.45
CA MET A 1 -24.63 -12.49 0.12
C MET A 1 -23.70 -12.55 1.31
N GLN A 2 -22.48 -13.07 1.11
CA GLN A 2 -21.54 -13.41 2.18
C GLN A 2 -20.84 -12.14 2.68
N VAL A 3 -20.91 -11.89 3.98
CA VAL A 3 -20.40 -10.66 4.63
C VAL A 3 -18.88 -10.51 4.44
N GLU A 4 -18.13 -11.62 4.37
CA GLU A 4 -16.69 -11.63 4.07
C GLU A 4 -16.35 -10.90 2.77
N SER A 5 -17.13 -11.13 1.70
CA SER A 5 -16.89 -10.50 0.40
C SER A 5 -17.06 -8.97 0.45
N GLN A 6 -17.96 -8.43 1.29
CA GLN A 6 -18.09 -6.98 1.44
C GLN A 6 -16.97 -6.36 2.28
N THR A 7 -16.55 -7.05 3.34
CA THR A 7 -15.42 -6.62 4.18
C THR A 7 -14.13 -6.51 3.36
N ASP A 8 -13.89 -7.46 2.46
CA ASP A 8 -12.72 -7.44 1.57
C ASP A 8 -12.77 -6.28 0.57
N HIS A 9 -13.94 -5.98 -0.02
CA HIS A 9 -14.10 -4.81 -0.90
C HIS A 9 -13.87 -3.48 -0.19
N ILE A 10 -14.34 -3.35 1.06
CA ILE A 10 -14.11 -2.15 1.86
C ILE A 10 -12.63 -2.01 2.21
N ALA A 11 -11.95 -3.11 2.55
CA ALA A 11 -10.51 -3.11 2.79
C ALA A 11 -9.72 -2.70 1.53
N MET A 12 -10.11 -3.18 0.35
CA MET A 12 -9.52 -2.79 -0.93
C MET A 12 -9.71 -1.30 -1.24
N LEU A 13 -10.93 -0.78 -1.06
CA LEU A 13 -11.23 0.65 -1.24
C LEU A 13 -10.42 1.53 -0.28
N ALA A 14 -10.30 1.10 0.98
CA ALA A 14 -9.49 1.79 1.98
C ALA A 14 -8.01 1.83 1.57
N LEU A 15 -7.47 0.73 1.04
CA LEU A 15 -6.08 0.69 0.56
C LEU A 15 -5.83 1.62 -0.63
N MET A 16 -6.75 1.64 -1.60
CA MET A 16 -6.66 2.57 -2.74
C MET A 16 -6.69 4.03 -2.28
N MET A 17 -7.58 4.37 -1.35
CA MET A 17 -7.65 5.72 -0.79
C MET A 17 -6.38 6.11 -0.02
N VAL A 18 -5.84 5.18 0.78
CA VAL A 18 -4.59 5.40 1.52
C VAL A 18 -3.43 5.63 0.56
N GLY A 19 -3.29 4.84 -0.51
CA GLY A 19 -2.24 5.05 -1.52
C GLY A 19 -2.30 6.44 -2.16
N VAL A 20 -3.51 6.92 -2.51
CA VAL A 20 -3.69 8.27 -3.07
C VAL A 20 -3.36 9.37 -2.06
N LEU A 21 -3.80 9.22 -0.81
CA LEU A 21 -3.53 10.17 0.27
C LEU A 21 -2.04 10.29 0.56
N ILE A 22 -1.33 9.16 0.63
CA ILE A 22 0.11 9.10 0.81
C ILE A 22 0.82 9.88 -0.29
N LYS A 23 0.48 9.61 -1.56
CA LYS A 23 1.11 10.31 -2.69
C LYS A 23 0.88 11.82 -2.62
N ARG A 24 -0.34 12.24 -2.27
CA ARG A 24 -0.66 13.66 -2.10
C ARG A 24 0.13 14.32 -0.98
N LEU A 25 0.30 13.64 0.16
CA LEU A 25 1.07 14.15 1.29
C LEU A 25 2.56 14.25 0.97
N ASP A 26 3.10 13.26 0.25
CA ASP A 26 4.48 13.29 -0.25
C ASP A 26 4.70 14.46 -1.23
N ASP A 27 3.79 14.65 -2.20
CA ASP A 27 3.87 15.73 -3.19
C ASP A 27 3.89 17.14 -2.58
N VAL A 28 3.24 17.33 -1.41
CA VAL A 28 3.22 18.61 -0.69
C VAL A 28 4.28 18.69 0.42
N GLY A 29 5.17 17.70 0.54
CA GLY A 29 6.23 17.66 1.56
C GLY A 29 5.71 17.53 2.99
N GLN A 30 4.50 17.00 3.19
CA GLN A 30 3.88 16.78 4.49
C GLN A 30 4.07 15.37 5.04
N LEU A 31 4.87 14.54 4.36
CA LEU A 31 5.15 13.17 4.77
C LEU A 31 6.61 13.08 5.23
N ASP A 32 6.83 12.99 6.54
CA ASP A 32 8.16 12.76 7.10
C ASP A 32 8.63 11.31 6.88
N ASP A 33 9.95 11.10 6.93
CA ASP A 33 10.56 9.80 6.62
C ASP A 33 10.14 8.69 7.61
N ALA A 34 9.91 9.01 8.87
CA ALA A 34 9.46 8.03 9.86
C ALA A 34 8.01 7.59 9.58
N THR A 35 7.17 8.53 9.15
CA THR A 35 5.81 8.26 8.70
C THR A 35 5.80 7.44 7.41
N LYS A 36 6.63 7.77 6.42
CA LYS A 36 6.83 6.96 5.20
C LYS A 36 7.18 5.51 5.52
N HIS A 37 8.14 5.30 6.43
CA HIS A 37 8.56 3.97 6.84
C HIS A 37 7.44 3.15 7.49
N HIS A 38 6.64 3.77 8.36
CA HIS A 38 5.48 3.10 8.96
C HIS A 38 4.42 2.76 7.92
N LEU A 39 4.20 3.63 6.93
CA LEU A 39 3.26 3.39 5.85
C LEU A 39 3.70 2.24 4.94
N HIS A 40 5.00 2.13 4.61
CA HIS A 40 5.54 0.97 3.89
C HIS A 40 5.31 -0.33 4.67
N LYS A 41 5.61 -0.34 5.98
CA LYS A 41 5.36 -1.52 6.83
C LYS A 41 3.89 -1.94 6.84
N LEU A 42 2.97 -0.95 6.91
CA LEU A 42 1.54 -1.22 6.86
C LEU A 42 1.12 -1.79 5.50
N ALA A 43 1.57 -1.18 4.40
CA ALA A 43 1.28 -1.65 3.05
C ALA A 43 1.75 -3.11 2.85
N SER A 44 2.97 -3.43 3.28
CA SER A 44 3.52 -4.79 3.24
C SER A 44 2.73 -5.78 4.09
N ALA A 45 2.31 -5.41 5.31
CA ALA A 45 1.51 -6.28 6.16
C ALA A 45 0.15 -6.60 5.54
N VAL A 46 -0.48 -5.61 4.91
CA VAL A 46 -1.77 -5.79 4.24
C VAL A 46 -1.62 -6.57 2.94
N ARG A 47 -0.51 -6.41 2.19
CA ARG A 47 -0.17 -7.25 1.04
C ARG A 47 -0.12 -8.72 1.41
N ILE A 48 0.63 -9.06 2.46
CA ILE A 48 0.75 -10.43 2.96
C ILE A 48 -0.62 -10.98 3.37
N HIS A 49 -1.46 -10.18 4.03
CA HIS A 49 -2.80 -10.61 4.39
C HIS A 49 -3.68 -10.87 3.17
N ALA A 50 -3.65 -9.99 2.17
CA ALA A 50 -4.40 -10.14 0.92
C ALA A 50 -3.95 -11.38 0.13
N GLU A 51 -2.65 -11.63 0.01
CA GLU A 51 -2.10 -12.83 -0.63
C GLU A 51 -2.56 -14.12 0.08
N ASN A 52 -2.53 -14.14 1.42
CA ASN A 52 -3.01 -15.28 2.22
C ASN A 52 -4.53 -15.50 2.11
N ALA A 53 -5.30 -14.44 1.85
CA ALA A 53 -6.75 -14.50 1.64
C ALA A 53 -7.12 -14.91 0.19
N GLY A 54 -6.14 -15.10 -0.70
CA GLY A 54 -6.36 -15.48 -2.10
C GLY A 54 -6.58 -14.31 -3.06
N HIS A 55 -6.36 -13.07 -2.61
CA HIS A 55 -6.51 -11.84 -3.40
C HIS A 55 -5.19 -11.47 -4.12
N ALA A 56 -4.62 -12.43 -4.86
CA ALA A 56 -3.33 -12.28 -5.54
C ALA A 56 -3.35 -11.25 -6.71
N ASP A 57 -4.55 -10.95 -7.21
CA ASP A 57 -4.80 -9.91 -8.21
C ASP A 57 -4.49 -8.50 -7.72
N LEU A 58 -4.41 -8.29 -6.40
CA LEU A 58 -4.14 -6.98 -5.79
C LEU A 58 -2.65 -6.58 -5.79
N HIS A 59 -1.73 -7.42 -6.26
CA HIS A 59 -0.30 -7.10 -6.27
C HIS A 59 0.03 -5.77 -6.96
N ILE A 60 -0.68 -5.42 -8.06
CA ILE A 60 -0.50 -4.16 -8.79
C ILE A 60 -0.82 -2.94 -7.92
N LEU A 61 -1.82 -3.04 -7.03
CA LEU A 61 -2.17 -1.95 -6.11
C LEU A 61 -1.07 -1.73 -5.08
N PHE A 62 -0.53 -2.81 -4.51
CA PHE A 62 0.58 -2.73 -3.57
C PHE A 62 1.85 -2.20 -4.22
N ASP A 63 2.17 -2.62 -5.44
CA ASP A 63 3.33 -2.11 -6.18
C ASP A 63 3.21 -0.60 -6.47
N ASN A 64 1.99 -0.11 -6.74
CA ASN A 64 1.75 1.33 -6.91
C ASN A 64 1.88 2.11 -5.59
N ILE A 65 1.43 1.52 -4.47
CA ILE A 65 1.59 2.10 -3.13
C ILE A 65 3.09 2.19 -2.77
N ASP A 66 3.84 1.12 -3.01
CA ASP A 66 5.28 1.08 -2.76
C ASP A 66 6.04 2.11 -3.61
N ARG A 67 5.72 2.23 -4.91
CA ARG A 67 6.28 3.27 -5.77
C ARG A 67 5.94 4.68 -5.30
N ALA A 68 4.72 4.89 -4.80
CA ALA A 68 4.27 6.17 -4.28
C ALA A 68 4.94 6.55 -2.95
N LEU A 69 5.29 5.55 -2.14
CA LEU A 69 5.99 5.73 -0.86
C LEU A 69 7.51 5.87 -1.04
N GLY A 70 8.04 5.45 -2.18
CA GLY A 70 9.44 5.63 -2.54
C GLY A 70 10.35 4.55 -1.96
N THR A 71 10.05 3.27 -2.21
CA THR A 71 11.01 2.21 -1.93
C THR A 71 12.28 2.42 -2.75
N GLU A 72 13.38 2.53 -2.00
CA GLU A 72 14.78 2.62 -2.44
C GLU A 72 15.11 1.57 -3.51
N SER A 73 15.07 1.95 -4.78
CA SER A 73 15.62 1.16 -5.89
C SER A 73 16.87 1.82 -6.47
N GLU A 74 17.75 2.33 -5.58
CA GLU A 74 18.99 2.99 -5.97
C GLU A 74 20.25 2.45 -5.23
N THR A 75 20.21 1.24 -4.69
CA THR A 75 21.39 0.59 -4.07
C THR A 75 21.66 -0.85 -4.53
N ALA A 76 21.24 -1.22 -5.75
CA ALA A 76 21.57 -2.51 -6.36
C ALA A 76 22.08 -2.42 -7.81
N ALA A 77 22.82 -1.35 -8.13
CA ALA A 77 23.65 -1.25 -9.33
C ALA A 77 25.07 -0.82 -8.93
N GLY A 78 25.80 -1.75 -8.33
CA GLY A 78 27.24 -1.71 -8.14
C GLY A 78 27.87 -2.88 -8.87
#